data_AF-A0A2G9N9S6-F1
#
_entry.id   AF-A0A2G9N9S6-F1
#
_cell.length_a   1.000
_cell.length_b   1.000
_cell.length_c   1.000
_cell.angle_alpha   90.00
_cell.angle_beta   90.00
_cell.angle_gamma   90.00
#
_symmetry.space_group_name_H-M   'P 1'
#
loop_
_entity.id
_entity.type
_entity.pdbx_description
1 polymer ?
#
loop_
_entity_poly.entity_id
_entity_poly.type
_entity_poly.pdbx_seq_one_letter_code
_entity_poly.pdbx_strand_id
1 'polypeptide(L)'
;MVGINSCCIECNHIITNPICASCLSEEMVLLVSETRPDLAQNIRGFHFDGDVHCIKCNESMGLCAHCFSKDIYEYIKENDSVLAKEFVNRFDFDLRRNLARDAF
;
A
#
# COMPACT_ATOMS: atom_id res chain seq x y z
N MET A 1 -27.62 -11.64 11.59
CA MET A 1 -26.93 -10.37 11.26
C MET A 1 -25.49 -10.74 10.99
N VAL A 2 -25.10 -10.81 9.72
CA VAL A 2 -23.72 -11.12 9.33
C VAL A 2 -22.91 -9.86 9.62
N GLY A 3 -21.93 -9.95 10.52
CA GLY A 3 -21.00 -8.85 10.76
C GLY A 3 -20.29 -8.56 9.45
N ILE A 4 -20.52 -7.38 8.88
CA ILE A 4 -19.80 -6.89 7.71
C ILE A 4 -18.38 -6.61 8.20
N ASN A 5 -17.52 -7.62 8.14
CA ASN A 5 -16.12 -7.42 8.41
C ASN A 5 -15.55 -6.64 7.22
N SER A 6 -15.19 -5.40 7.50
CA SER A 6 -14.35 -4.46 6.76
C SER A 6 -13.02 -5.08 6.29
N CYS A 7 -13.09 -6.07 5.39
CA CYS A 7 -11.95 -6.85 4.92
C CYS A 7 -11.34 -6.29 3.64
N CYS A 8 -10.05 -6.51 3.47
CA CYS A 8 -9.33 -6.26 2.24
C CYS A 8 -9.78 -7.25 1.14
N ILE A 9 -10.06 -6.77 -0.06
CA ILE A 9 -10.47 -7.60 -1.20
C ILE A 9 -9.35 -8.54 -1.68
N GLU A 10 -8.07 -8.17 -1.46
CA GLU A 10 -6.92 -8.96 -1.93
C GLU A 10 -6.51 -10.06 -0.95
N CYS A 11 -6.40 -9.74 0.35
CA CYS A 11 -5.90 -10.68 1.34
C CYS A 11 -6.96 -11.18 2.33
N ASN A 12 -8.20 -10.70 2.22
CA ASN A 12 -9.33 -11.03 3.10
C ASN A 12 -9.08 -10.76 4.59
N HIS A 13 -8.03 -9.99 4.93
CA HIS A 13 -7.75 -9.55 6.30
C HIS A 13 -8.55 -8.30 6.64
N ILE A 14 -8.91 -8.14 7.92
CA ILE A 14 -9.57 -6.94 8.43
C ILE A 14 -8.67 -5.72 8.20
N ILE A 15 -9.23 -4.66 7.63
CA ILE A 15 -8.55 -3.38 7.45
C ILE A 15 -8.51 -2.67 8.81
N THR A 16 -7.36 -2.71 9.48
CA THR A 16 -7.13 -2.05 10.78
C THR A 16 -6.54 -0.64 10.65
N ASN A 17 -5.97 -0.32 9.49
CA ASN A 17 -5.47 1.01 9.15
C ASN A 17 -6.16 1.52 7.87
N PRO A 18 -7.27 2.25 8.00
CA PRO A 18 -8.08 2.67 6.87
C PRO A 18 -7.50 3.93 6.22
N ILE A 19 -6.40 3.79 5.47
CA ILE A 19 -5.88 4.82 4.57
C ILE A 19 -6.01 4.28 3.15
N CYS A 20 -6.77 4.96 2.29
CA CYS A 20 -6.97 4.52 0.91
C CYS A 20 -5.68 4.61 0.09
N ALA A 21 -5.63 3.85 -1.01
CA ALA A 21 -4.48 3.85 -1.90
C ALA A 21 -4.16 5.24 -2.47
N SER A 22 -5.16 6.10 -2.72
CA SER A 22 -4.94 7.49 -3.14
C SER A 22 -4.13 8.28 -2.12
N CYS A 23 -4.61 8.37 -0.87
CA CYS A 23 -3.89 9.10 0.18
C CYS A 23 -2.53 8.46 0.52
N LEU A 24 -2.41 7.13 0.40
CA LEU A 24 -1.14 6.46 0.66
C LEU A 24 -0.14 6.71 -0.48
N SER A 25 -0.61 6.73 -1.72
CA SER A 25 0.22 7.00 -2.90
C SER A 25 0.82 8.40 -2.88
N GLU A 26 0.10 9.40 -2.37
CA GLU A 26 0.63 10.77 -2.23
C GLU A 26 1.89 10.81 -1.36
N GLU A 27 1.89 10.10 -0.23
CA GLU A 27 3.06 10.01 0.66
C GLU A 27 4.21 9.24 0.01
N MET A 28 3.89 8.16 -0.70
CA MET A 28 4.88 7.33 -1.40
C MET A 28 5.52 8.06 -2.57
N VAL A 29 4.76 8.85 -3.33
CA VAL A 29 5.26 9.69 -4.42
C VAL A 29 6.26 10.70 -3.87
N LEU A 30 5.93 11.38 -2.77
CA LEU A 30 6.85 12.33 -2.14
C LEU A 30 8.17 11.66 -1.77
N LEU A 31 8.12 10.51 -1.09
CA LEU A 31 9.31 9.73 -0.74
C LEU A 31 10.14 9.37 -1.98
N VAL A 32 9.51 8.71 -2.95
CA VAL A 32 10.23 8.15 -4.11
C VAL A 32 10.78 9.27 -4.99
N SER A 33 10.10 10.42 -5.06
CA SER A 33 10.55 11.57 -5.84
C SER A 33 11.84 12.22 -5.32
N GLU A 34 12.21 12.01 -4.04
CA GLU A 34 13.47 12.52 -3.48
C GLU A 34 14.70 11.91 -4.18
N THR A 35 14.57 10.67 -4.67
CA THR A 35 15.68 9.90 -5.25
C THR A 35 15.43 9.50 -6.70
N ARG A 36 14.20 9.12 -7.05
CA ARG A 36 13.79 8.60 -8.35
C ARG A 36 12.48 9.24 -8.83
N PRO A 37 12.49 10.51 -9.27
CA PRO A 37 11.31 11.18 -9.84
C PRO A 37 10.68 10.42 -11.02
N ASP A 38 11.52 9.71 -11.78
CA ASP A 38 11.13 8.88 -12.92
C ASP A 38 10.29 7.66 -12.55
N LEU A 39 10.45 7.14 -11.32
CA LEU A 39 9.60 6.07 -10.78
C LEU A 39 8.36 6.65 -10.09
N ALA A 40 8.51 7.78 -9.40
CA ALA A 40 7.43 8.43 -8.67
C ALA A 40 6.24 8.78 -9.57
N GLN A 41 6.47 9.21 -10.81
CA GLN A 41 5.42 9.54 -11.78
C GLN A 41 4.49 8.36 -12.14
N ASN A 42 4.94 7.13 -11.90
CA ASN A 42 4.19 5.90 -12.19
C ASN A 42 3.45 5.38 -10.94
N ILE A 43 3.76 5.89 -9.75
CA ILE A 43 3.04 5.54 -8.53
C ILE A 43 1.70 6.28 -8.57
N ARG A 44 0.62 5.50 -8.65
CA ARG A 44 -0.76 6.01 -8.65
C ARG A 44 -1.58 5.25 -7.64
N GLY A 45 -2.37 5.98 -6.86
CA GLY A 45 -3.44 5.38 -6.09
C GLY A 45 -4.59 4.97 -7.01
N PHE A 46 -5.16 3.80 -6.74
CA PHE A 46 -6.36 3.33 -7.41
C PHE A 46 -7.50 3.24 -6.41
N HIS A 47 -8.70 3.57 -6.85
CA HIS A 47 -9.88 3.47 -6.01
C HIS A 47 -10.48 2.07 -6.12
N PHE A 48 -10.66 1.42 -4.97
CA PHE A 48 -11.36 0.16 -4.85
C PHE A 48 -12.51 0.36 -3.90
N ASP A 49 -13.74 0.15 -4.35
CA ASP A 49 -14.90 0.25 -3.47
C ASP A 49 -14.89 -0.85 -2.41
N GLY A 50 -15.36 -0.50 -1.21
CA GLY A 50 -15.48 -1.41 -0.08
C GLY A 50 -16.23 -0.74 1.06
N ASP A 51 -16.55 -1.51 2.09
CA ASP A 51 -17.34 -1.05 3.24
C ASP A 51 -16.54 -0.20 4.25
N VAL A 52 -15.25 0.02 3.98
CA VAL A 52 -14.34 0.81 4.83
C VAL A 52 -14.17 2.18 4.23
N HIS A 53 -14.07 3.20 5.09
CA HIS A 53 -13.85 4.58 4.66
C HIS A 53 -12.47 5.04 5.11
N CYS A 54 -11.76 5.72 4.22
CA CYS A 54 -10.46 6.31 4.51
C CYS A 54 -10.57 7.34 5.63
N ILE A 55 -9.73 7.24 6.67
CA ILE A 55 -9.74 8.20 7.78
C ILE A 55 -9.30 9.62 7.38
N LYS A 56 -8.61 9.77 6.24
CA LYS A 56 -8.11 11.06 5.76
C LYS A 56 -9.10 11.80 4.85
N CYS A 57 -9.62 11.11 3.83
CA CYS A 57 -10.47 11.72 2.80
C CYS A 57 -11.92 11.24 2.83
N ASN A 58 -12.25 10.25 3.68
CA ASN A 58 -13.57 9.66 3.82
C ASN A 58 -14.12 8.94 2.57
N GLU A 59 -13.30 8.70 1.55
CA GLU A 59 -13.65 7.86 0.40
C GLU A 59 -13.74 6.38 0.78
N SER A 60 -14.62 5.62 0.11
CA SER A 60 -14.68 4.16 0.23
C SER A 60 -13.35 3.52 -0.16
N MET A 61 -13.02 2.41 0.48
CA MET A 61 -11.84 1.63 0.21
C MET A 61 -12.05 0.14 0.48
N GLY A 62 -11.60 -0.70 -0.45
CA GLY A 62 -11.59 -2.15 -0.35
C GLY A 62 -10.19 -2.75 -0.20
N LEU A 63 -9.13 -1.95 -0.34
CA LEU A 63 -7.74 -2.43 -0.29
C LEU A 63 -7.05 -1.98 1.00
N CYS A 64 -6.37 -2.89 1.70
CA CYS A 64 -5.59 -2.50 2.88
C CYS A 64 -4.26 -1.85 2.50
N ALA A 65 -3.72 -1.03 3.41
CA ALA A 65 -2.41 -0.39 3.23
C ALA A 65 -1.28 -1.39 2.95
N HIS A 66 -1.36 -2.60 3.51
CA HIS A 66 -0.38 -3.66 3.27
C HIS A 66 -0.33 -4.08 1.80
N CYS A 67 -1.47 -4.48 1.22
CA CYS A 67 -1.51 -4.96 -0.17
C CYS A 67 -1.10 -3.86 -1.14
N PHE A 68 -1.61 -2.64 -0.94
CA PHE A 68 -1.19 -1.52 -1.80
C PHE A 68 0.32 -1.23 -1.68
N SER A 69 0.88 -1.25 -0.47
CA SER A 69 2.32 -1.04 -0.28
C SER A 69 3.16 -2.17 -0.89
N LYS A 70 2.63 -3.41 -0.96
CA LYS A 70 3.30 -4.55 -1.61
C LYS A 70 3.47 -4.29 -3.10
N ASP A 71 2.41 -3.89 -3.78
CA ASP A 71 2.44 -3.60 -5.22
C ASP A 71 3.46 -2.50 -5.54
N ILE A 72 3.47 -1.42 -4.75
CA ILE A 72 4.43 -0.33 -4.91
C ILE A 72 5.86 -0.79 -4.60
N TYR A 73 6.05 -1.60 -3.56
CA TYR A 73 7.36 -2.18 -3.25
C TYR A 73 7.89 -3.05 -4.40
N GLU A 74 7.06 -3.92 -4.97
CA GLU A 74 7.44 -4.80 -6.07
C GLU A 74 7.82 -3.99 -7.30
N TYR A 75 7.01 -2.99 -7.65
CA TYR A 75 7.32 -2.03 -8.72
C TYR A 75 8.67 -1.32 -8.49
N ILE A 76 8.93 -0.80 -7.29
CA ILE A 76 10.21 -0.15 -6.99
C ILE A 76 11.34 -1.16 -7.03
N LYS A 77 11.18 -2.37 -6.48
CA LYS A 77 12.21 -3.41 -6.42
C LYS A 77 12.67 -3.87 -7.80
N GLU A 78 11.76 -3.99 -8.76
CA GLU A 78 12.08 -4.35 -10.15
C GLU A 78 12.94 -3.29 -10.84
N ASN A 79 12.87 -2.03 -10.39
CA ASN A 79 13.56 -0.90 -11.02
C ASN A 79 14.75 -0.37 -10.20
N ASP A 80 14.76 -0.58 -8.88
CA ASP A 80 15.74 -0.08 -7.91
C ASP A 80 15.65 -0.84 -6.58
N SER A 81 16.43 -1.91 -6.46
CA SER A 81 16.45 -2.73 -5.24
C SER A 81 17.01 -2.02 -3.99
N VAL A 82 17.78 -0.94 -4.15
CA VAL A 82 18.31 -0.15 -3.02
C VAL A 82 17.20 0.72 -2.47
N LEU A 83 16.52 1.47 -3.34
CA LEU A 83 15.38 2.29 -2.95
C LEU A 83 14.24 1.44 -2.36
N ALA A 84 14.02 0.23 -2.88
CA ALA A 84 13.02 -0.69 -2.32
C ALA A 84 13.27 -1.04 -0.84
N LYS A 85 14.54 -1.15 -0.43
CA LYS A 85 14.88 -1.38 0.99
C LYS A 85 14.58 -0.17 1.85
N GLU A 86 14.85 1.04 1.34
CA GLU A 86 14.51 2.28 2.03
C GLU A 86 13.00 2.49 2.14
N PHE A 87 12.27 2.16 1.06
CA PHE A 87 10.81 2.19 1.02
C PHE A 87 10.19 1.35 2.13
N VAL A 88 10.59 0.08 2.27
CA VAL A 88 10.06 -0.82 3.32
C VAL A 88 10.38 -0.33 4.74
N ASN A 89 11.49 0.39 4.94
CA ASN A 89 11.79 0.98 6.23
C ASN A 89 10.82 2.11 6.62
N ARG A 90 10.25 2.83 5.65
CA ARG A 90 9.29 3.92 5.87
C ARG A 90 7.83 3.45 5.77
N PHE A 91 7.54 2.52 4.86
CA PHE A 91 6.22 1.97 4.59
C PHE A 91 6.23 0.46 4.80
N ASP A 92 6.38 0.02 6.05
CA ASP A 92 6.39 -1.42 6.33
C ASP A 92 4.97 -1.99 6.26
N PHE A 93 4.00 -1.51 7.04
CA PHE A 93 2.63 -2.09 7.07
C PHE A 93 2.62 -3.64 7.03
N ASP A 94 3.49 -4.29 7.82
CA ASP A 94 3.73 -5.74 7.83
C ASP A 94 4.31 -6.34 6.52
N LEU A 95 4.91 -5.54 5.64
CA LEU A 95 5.57 -5.99 4.42
C LEU A 95 6.75 -6.90 4.72
N ARG A 96 7.63 -6.53 5.66
CA ARG A 96 8.79 -7.36 6.03
C ARG A 96 8.40 -8.78 6.45
N ARG A 97 7.30 -8.90 7.19
CA ARG A 97 6.79 -10.18 7.67
C ARG A 97 6.32 -11.07 6.52
N ASN A 98 5.73 -10.49 5.46
CA ASN A 98 5.23 -11.24 4.32
C ASN A 98 6.34 -11.54 3.30
N LEU A 99 7.26 -10.61 3.03
CA LEU A 99 8.41 -10.86 2.17
C LEU A 99 9.30 -11.99 2.69
N ALA A 100 9.41 -12.17 4.01
CA ALA A 100 10.13 -13.30 4.60
C ALA A 100 9.43 -14.65 4.39
N ARG A 101 8.12 -14.67 4.14
CA ARG A 101 7.34 -15.89 3.85
C ARG A 101 7.41 -16.27 2.37
N ASP A 102 7.50 -15.28 1.48
CA ASP A 102 7.61 -15.48 0.03
C ASP A 102 9.05 -15.85 -0.43
N ALA A 103 10.03 -15.83 0.49
CA ALA A 103 11.44 -16.13 0.23
C ALA A 103 11.82 -17.62 0.47
N PHE A 104 10.86 -18.50 0.76
CA PHE A 104 11.05 -19.93 1.01
C PHE A 104 10.06 -20.80 0.24
#